data_AF-A0AAJ0UF46-F1
#
_entry.id   AF-A0AAJ0UF46-F1
#
_cell.length_a   1.000
_cell.length_b   1.000
_cell.length_c   1.000
_cell.angle_alpha   90.00
_cell.angle_beta   90.00
_cell.angle_gamma   90.00
#
_symmetry.space_group_name_H-M   'P 1'
#
loop_
_entity.id
_entity.type
_entity.pdbx_description
1 polymer ?
#
loop_
_entity_poly.entity_id
_entity_poly.type
_entity_poly.pdbx_seq_one_letter_code
_entity_poly.pdbx_strand_id
1 'polypeptide(L)'
;MTHDLAGAPDAFFERIRAILAEARGRTYASVNPIMVDAYWKIGQRIVEEEQGGQAKATYGSQLMPELSRRLGNEFGKGFSVANLFNFRQFYLAFPTEEKLYALRRELSWSHYRLIMRVEDAEARAYYIDEAANQGWSSRQLEPVVCLEVFGRASL
;
A
#
# COMPACT_ATOMS: atom_id res chain seq x y z
N MET A 1 -27.47 -22.72 -16.75
CA MET A 1 -26.15 -22.10 -16.90
C MET A 1 -25.73 -21.58 -15.54
N THR A 2 -25.01 -22.43 -14.81
CA THR A 2 -24.47 -22.13 -13.48
C THR A 2 -23.39 -21.06 -13.63
N HIS A 3 -23.62 -19.88 -13.04
CA HIS A 3 -22.59 -18.85 -12.91
C HIS A 3 -21.53 -19.40 -11.95
N ASP A 4 -20.37 -19.73 -12.51
CA ASP A 4 -19.25 -20.31 -11.80
C ASP A 4 -18.57 -19.21 -10.96
N LEU A 5 -18.97 -19.08 -9.69
CA LEU A 5 -18.40 -18.13 -8.73
C LEU A 5 -17.12 -18.66 -8.06
N ALA A 6 -16.60 -19.83 -8.48
CA ALA A 6 -15.35 -20.38 -7.97
C ALA A 6 -14.09 -19.65 -8.51
N GLY A 7 -14.19 -18.87 -9.59
CA GLY A 7 -13.03 -18.25 -10.25
C GLY A 7 -12.65 -16.83 -9.80
N ALA A 8 -13.50 -16.11 -9.06
CA ALA A 8 -13.25 -14.71 -8.71
C ALA A 8 -12.07 -14.50 -7.73
N PRO A 9 -11.93 -15.30 -6.64
CA PRO A 9 -10.78 -15.17 -5.72
C PRO A 9 -9.45 -15.53 -6.40
N ASP A 10 -9.46 -16.51 -7.29
CA ASP A 10 -8.26 -16.95 -8.01
C ASP A 10 -7.84 -15.91 -9.05
N ALA A 11 -8.78 -15.36 -9.81
CA ALA A 11 -8.50 -14.30 -10.76
C ALA A 11 -7.96 -13.02 -10.06
N PHE A 12 -8.48 -12.67 -8.88
CA PHE A 12 -7.97 -11.54 -8.10
C PHE A 12 -6.55 -11.78 -7.60
N PHE A 13 -6.30 -12.96 -7.02
CA PHE A 13 -4.95 -13.32 -6.59
C PHE A 13 -3.94 -13.24 -7.74
N GLU A 14 -4.27 -13.79 -8.92
CA GLU A 14 -3.36 -13.76 -10.07
C GLU A 14 -3.05 -12.33 -10.53
N ARG A 15 -4.01 -11.39 -10.44
CA ARG A 15 -3.75 -9.97 -10.71
C ARG A 15 -2.73 -9.37 -9.72
N ILE A 16 -2.88 -9.64 -8.43
CA ILE A 16 -1.93 -9.17 -7.40
C ILE A 16 -0.56 -9.83 -7.56
N ARG A 17 -0.54 -11.12 -7.86
CA ARG A 17 0.67 -11.91 -8.10
C ARG A 17 1.47 -11.34 -9.27
N ALA A 18 0.81 -10.97 -10.37
CA ALA A 18 1.44 -10.38 -11.54
C ALA A 18 2.15 -9.05 -11.22
N ILE A 19 1.49 -8.16 -10.46
CA ILE A 19 2.08 -6.88 -10.02
C ILE A 19 3.39 -7.12 -9.26
N LEU A 20 3.41 -8.08 -8.34
CA LEU A 20 4.58 -8.40 -7.53
C LEU A 20 5.69 -9.11 -8.32
N ALA A 21 5.33 -10.02 -9.21
CA ALA A 21 6.28 -10.70 -10.08
C ALA A 21 6.99 -9.71 -11.01
N GLU A 22 6.25 -8.78 -11.60
CA GLU A 22 6.80 -7.70 -12.43
C GLU A 22 7.74 -6.79 -11.63
N ALA A 23 7.32 -6.38 -10.43
CA ALA A 23 8.13 -5.54 -9.55
C ALA A 23 9.45 -6.22 -9.17
N ARG A 24 9.41 -7.51 -8.82
CA ARG A 24 10.61 -8.30 -8.45
C ARG A 24 11.52 -8.63 -9.62
N GLY A 25 10.98 -8.89 -10.82
CA GLY A 25 11.78 -9.16 -12.02
C GLY A 25 12.70 -8.02 -12.42
N ARG A 26 12.42 -6.79 -11.97
CA ARG A 26 13.17 -5.56 -12.28
C ARG A 26 14.25 -5.20 -11.25
N THR A 27 14.52 -6.05 -10.25
CA THR A 27 15.23 -5.66 -9.00
C THR A 27 16.77 -5.68 -9.02
N TYR A 28 17.44 -5.57 -10.16
CA TYR A 28 18.92 -5.53 -10.20
C TYR A 28 19.55 -4.15 -9.86
N ALA A 29 18.76 -3.08 -9.68
CA ALA A 29 19.25 -1.77 -9.23
C ALA A 29 18.27 -1.11 -8.25
N SER A 30 18.80 -0.54 -7.15
CA SER A 30 18.15 0.35 -6.15
C SER A 30 16.62 0.16 -5.98
N VAL A 31 16.25 -0.84 -5.17
CA VAL A 31 14.95 -1.54 -5.16
C VAL A 31 13.75 -0.75 -4.58
N ASN A 32 13.96 0.38 -3.91
CA ASN A 32 12.91 1.03 -3.11
C ASN A 32 11.68 1.56 -3.90
N PRO A 33 11.81 2.30 -5.01
CA PRO A 33 10.65 2.90 -5.67
C PRO A 33 9.73 1.89 -6.36
N ILE A 34 10.28 0.81 -6.93
CA ILE A 34 9.50 -0.18 -7.69
C ILE A 34 8.54 -0.95 -6.76
N MET A 35 9.01 -1.33 -5.58
CA MET A 35 8.16 -2.03 -4.61
C MET A 35 7.10 -1.11 -3.98
N VAL A 36 7.41 0.17 -3.80
CA VAL A 36 6.42 1.14 -3.29
C VAL A 36 5.29 1.34 -4.29
N ASP A 37 5.60 1.47 -5.58
CA ASP A 37 4.60 1.49 -6.65
C ASP A 37 3.73 0.22 -6.66
N ALA A 38 4.36 -0.96 -6.54
CA ALA A 38 3.65 -2.23 -6.43
C ALA A 38 2.68 -2.24 -5.24
N TYR A 39 3.10 -1.77 -4.07
CA TYR A 39 2.24 -1.68 -2.88
C TYR A 39 1.04 -0.75 -3.09
N TRP A 40 1.23 0.38 -3.78
CA TRP A 40 0.13 1.27 -4.13
C TRP A 40 -0.88 0.59 -5.05
N LYS A 41 -0.41 -0.05 -6.14
CA LYS A 41 -1.25 -0.77 -7.10
C LYS A 41 -2.03 -1.90 -6.44
N ILE A 42 -1.42 -2.61 -5.49
CA ILE A 42 -2.11 -3.62 -4.69
C ILE A 42 -3.24 -2.99 -3.88
N GLY A 43 -2.98 -1.84 -3.24
CA GLY A 43 -3.99 -1.06 -2.52
C GLY A 43 -5.17 -0.66 -3.39
N GLN A 44 -4.90 -0.16 -4.61
CA GLN A 44 -5.92 0.19 -5.60
C GLN A 44 -6.79 -1.03 -5.91
N ARG A 45 -6.17 -2.16 -6.26
CA ARG A 45 -6.88 -3.40 -6.59
C ARG A 45 -7.74 -3.90 -5.43
N ILE A 46 -7.24 -3.81 -4.21
CA ILE A 46 -8.01 -4.15 -3.02
C ILE A 46 -9.27 -3.28 -2.91
N VAL A 47 -9.14 -1.96 -3.07
CA VAL A 47 -10.28 -1.04 -2.95
C VAL A 47 -11.28 -1.24 -4.08
N GLU A 48 -10.83 -1.45 -5.31
CA GLU A 48 -11.67 -1.78 -6.46
C GLU A 48 -12.46 -3.09 -6.23
N GLU A 49 -11.78 -4.13 -5.75
CA GLU A 49 -12.39 -5.43 -5.47
C GLU A 49 -13.43 -5.33 -4.34
N GLU A 50 -13.15 -4.54 -3.30
CA GLU A 50 -14.10 -4.27 -2.22
C GLU A 50 -15.33 -3.48 -2.68
N GLN A 51 -15.18 -2.56 -3.65
CA GLN A 51 -16.27 -1.72 -4.15
C GLN A 51 -17.14 -2.41 -5.22
N GLY A 52 -16.54 -3.29 -6.04
CA GLY A 52 -17.22 -4.02 -7.11
C GLY A 52 -18.00 -5.26 -6.66
N GLY A 53 -17.79 -5.75 -5.44
CA GLY A 53 -18.43 -6.94 -4.90
C GLY A 53 -19.81 -6.68 -4.28
N GLN A 54 -20.89 -7.03 -4.99
CA GLN A 54 -22.26 -6.98 -4.46
C GLN A 54 -22.54 -7.94 -3.26
N ALA A 55 -21.59 -8.79 -2.86
CA ALA A 55 -21.71 -9.72 -1.73
C ALA A 55 -21.05 -9.16 -0.46
N LYS A 56 -21.70 -8.16 0.15
CA LYS A 56 -21.30 -7.51 1.40
C LYS A 56 -21.17 -8.52 2.56
N ALA A 57 -20.12 -8.32 3.36
CA ALA A 57 -19.80 -8.91 4.67
C ALA A 57 -18.93 -10.19 4.72
N THR A 58 -19.14 -11.19 3.88
CA THR A 58 -18.35 -12.46 3.98
C THR A 58 -17.10 -12.46 3.08
N TYR A 59 -17.19 -11.87 1.89
CA TYR A 59 -16.08 -11.84 0.94
C TYR A 59 -14.93 -10.94 1.42
N GLY A 60 -15.24 -9.73 1.87
CA GLY A 60 -14.25 -8.79 2.41
C GLY A 60 -13.55 -9.28 3.70
N SER A 61 -14.22 -10.13 4.50
CA SER A 61 -13.62 -10.65 5.74
C SER A 61 -12.62 -11.80 5.49
N GLN A 62 -12.78 -12.55 4.41
CA GLN A 62 -11.83 -13.63 4.04
C GLN A 62 -10.79 -13.23 2.98
N LEU A 63 -11.00 -12.11 2.27
CA LEU A 63 -10.09 -11.62 1.22
C LEU A 63 -8.66 -11.38 1.75
N MET A 64 -8.52 -10.61 2.83
CA MET A 64 -7.20 -10.26 3.38
C MET A 64 -6.46 -11.48 3.96
N PRO A 65 -7.08 -12.34 4.79
CA PRO A 65 -6.44 -13.57 5.25
C PRO A 65 -5.94 -14.47 4.12
N GLU A 66 -6.76 -14.67 3.08
CA GLU A 66 -6.39 -15.56 1.98
C GLU A 66 -5.27 -14.97 1.12
N LEU A 67 -5.37 -13.67 0.79
CA LEU A 67 -4.32 -12.96 0.07
C LEU A 67 -2.99 -12.99 0.86
N SER A 68 -3.05 -12.80 2.18
CA SER A 68 -1.88 -12.86 3.06
C SER A 68 -1.23 -14.25 3.02
N ARG A 69 -2.03 -15.31 3.11
CA ARG A 69 -1.56 -16.69 3.09
C ARG A 69 -0.86 -17.03 1.77
N ARG A 70 -1.53 -16.76 0.64
CA ARG A 70 -1.00 -17.10 -0.69
C ARG A 70 0.24 -16.27 -1.04
N LEU A 71 0.20 -14.95 -0.83
CA LEU A 71 1.35 -14.09 -1.09
C LEU A 71 2.52 -14.37 -0.14
N GLY A 72 2.23 -14.69 1.12
CA GLY A 72 3.25 -15.12 2.08
C GLY A 72 3.96 -16.41 1.64
N ASN A 73 3.23 -17.36 1.07
CA ASN A 73 3.80 -18.60 0.56
C ASN A 73 4.67 -18.40 -0.69
N GLU A 74 4.27 -17.54 -1.62
CA GLU A 74 4.98 -17.34 -2.89
C GLU A 74 6.11 -16.31 -2.79
N PHE A 75 5.86 -15.19 -2.09
CA PHE A 75 6.76 -14.05 -2.05
C PHE A 75 7.48 -13.89 -0.70
N GLY A 76 7.05 -14.59 0.35
CA GLY A 76 7.70 -14.57 1.66
C GLY A 76 7.24 -13.42 2.57
N LYS A 77 8.16 -12.94 3.42
CA LYS A 77 7.87 -11.90 4.42
C LYS A 77 7.42 -10.59 3.76
N GLY A 78 6.51 -9.87 4.42
CA GLY A 78 6.02 -8.56 3.96
C GLY A 78 4.54 -8.53 3.57
N PHE A 79 3.88 -9.68 3.46
CA PHE A 79 2.47 -9.80 3.05
C PHE A 79 1.56 -10.29 4.17
N SER A 80 1.78 -9.81 5.41
CA SER A 80 0.83 -10.04 6.50
C SER A 80 -0.50 -9.33 6.22
N VAL A 81 -1.59 -9.81 6.80
CA VAL A 81 -2.92 -9.14 6.76
C VAL A 81 -2.80 -7.65 7.11
N ALA A 82 -2.05 -7.31 8.16
CA ALA A 82 -1.81 -5.92 8.54
C ALA A 82 -1.10 -5.10 7.45
N ASN A 83 -0.16 -5.70 6.72
CA ASN A 83 0.50 -5.01 5.61
C ASN A 83 -0.42 -4.84 4.40
N LEU A 84 -1.30 -5.80 4.12
CA LEU A 84 -2.31 -5.65 3.07
C LEU A 84 -3.28 -4.50 3.39
N PHE A 85 -3.68 -4.36 4.65
CA PHE A 85 -4.42 -3.18 5.10
C PHE A 85 -3.60 -1.90 4.95
N ASN A 86 -2.30 -1.91 5.22
CA ASN A 86 -1.45 -0.75 4.96
C ASN A 86 -1.40 -0.39 3.46
N PHE A 87 -1.34 -1.38 2.56
CA PHE A 87 -1.39 -1.13 1.11
C PHE A 87 -2.72 -0.51 0.69
N ARG A 88 -3.83 -1.03 1.21
CA ARG A 88 -5.15 -0.44 1.04
C ARG A 88 -5.21 1.02 1.52
N GLN A 89 -4.74 1.29 2.72
CA GLN A 89 -4.68 2.65 3.27
C GLN A 89 -3.77 3.56 2.46
N PHE A 90 -2.68 3.01 1.92
CA PHE A 90 -1.75 3.75 1.09
C PHE A 90 -2.44 4.27 -0.18
N TYR A 91 -3.24 3.44 -0.86
CA TYR A 91 -4.05 3.90 -1.98
C TYR A 91 -5.06 4.98 -1.57
N LEU A 92 -5.78 4.79 -0.46
CA LEU A 92 -6.76 5.77 0.01
C LEU A 92 -6.14 7.13 0.40
N ALA A 93 -4.93 7.13 0.96
CA ALA A 93 -4.21 8.34 1.34
C ALA A 93 -3.67 9.11 0.12
N PHE A 94 -3.43 8.40 -1.00
CA PHE A 94 -2.84 8.91 -2.24
C PHE A 94 -3.62 8.39 -3.47
N PRO A 95 -4.87 8.82 -3.70
CA PRO A 95 -5.78 8.14 -4.64
C PRO A 95 -5.51 8.37 -6.14
N THR A 96 -4.58 9.24 -6.51
CA THR A 96 -4.31 9.59 -7.92
C THR A 96 -2.87 9.30 -8.33
N GLU A 97 -2.68 8.89 -9.59
CA GLU A 97 -1.35 8.65 -10.17
C GLU A 97 -0.51 9.93 -10.26
N GLU A 98 -1.13 11.11 -10.34
CA GLU A 98 -0.41 12.39 -10.24
C GLU A 98 0.35 12.52 -8.91
N LYS A 99 -0.19 11.96 -7.81
CA LYS A 99 0.50 11.88 -6.53
C LYS A 99 1.54 10.76 -6.48
N LEU A 100 1.56 9.84 -7.44
CA LEU A 100 2.63 8.85 -7.61
C LEU A 100 3.87 9.42 -8.31
N TYR A 101 3.78 10.54 -9.03
CA TYR A 101 4.98 11.30 -9.41
C TYR A 101 5.72 11.85 -8.16
N ALA A 102 5.05 11.88 -7.01
CA ALA A 102 5.65 12.13 -5.69
C ALA A 102 6.18 10.84 -5.01
N LEU A 103 6.19 9.68 -5.69
CA LEU A 103 7.02 8.54 -5.28
C LEU A 103 8.49 8.91 -5.47
N ARG A 104 8.99 9.67 -4.51
CA ARG A 104 10.38 10.05 -4.39
C ARG A 104 11.19 8.78 -4.26
N ARG A 105 12.15 8.61 -5.17
CA ARG A 105 13.04 7.42 -5.23
C ARG A 105 13.86 7.29 -3.94
N GLU A 106 14.00 8.42 -3.26
CA GLU A 106 14.66 8.63 -1.98
C GLU A 106 13.85 8.00 -0.82
N LEU A 107 12.53 7.86 -0.98
CA LEU A 107 11.64 7.38 0.07
C LEU A 107 11.29 5.89 -0.09
N SER A 108 11.58 5.13 0.96
CA SER A 108 11.17 3.73 1.10
C SER A 108 9.74 3.58 1.63
N TRP A 109 9.19 2.37 1.54
CA TRP A 109 7.90 2.00 2.14
C TRP A 109 7.75 2.42 3.61
N SER A 110 8.83 2.36 4.41
CA SER A 110 8.80 2.79 5.81
C SER A 110 8.46 4.28 5.98
N HIS A 111 8.87 5.14 5.04
CA HIS A 111 8.49 6.56 5.05
C HIS A 111 6.99 6.71 4.80
N TYR A 112 6.50 6.09 3.72
CA TYR A 112 5.08 6.15 3.36
C TYR A 112 4.17 5.60 4.45
N ARG A 113 4.60 4.55 5.18
CA ARG A 113 3.85 4.04 6.35
C ARG A 113 3.67 5.04 7.47
N LEU A 114 4.64 5.94 7.67
CA LEU A 114 4.54 7.02 8.65
C LEU A 114 3.65 8.13 8.10
N ILE A 115 3.95 8.61 6.90
CA ILE A 115 3.30 9.77 6.28
C ILE A 115 1.80 9.52 6.07
N MET A 116 1.38 8.32 5.66
CA MET A 116 -0.03 8.01 5.42
C MET A 116 -0.91 8.08 6.67
N ARG A 117 -0.32 8.20 7.87
CA ARG A 117 -1.05 8.41 9.13
C ARG A 117 -1.46 9.86 9.36
N VAL A 118 -0.85 10.80 8.64
CA VAL A 118 -1.20 12.23 8.70
C VAL A 118 -2.49 12.42 7.91
N GLU A 119 -3.54 12.93 8.55
CA GLU A 119 -4.88 13.09 7.94
C GLU A 119 -4.91 14.18 6.86
N ASP A 120 -4.18 15.27 7.09
CA ASP A 120 -4.12 16.41 6.19
C ASP A 120 -3.25 16.12 4.96
N ALA A 121 -3.81 16.37 3.77
CA ALA A 121 -3.14 16.04 2.51
C ALA A 121 -1.97 16.97 2.18
N GLU A 122 -2.02 18.23 2.61
CA GLU A 122 -0.94 19.20 2.41
C GLU A 122 0.25 18.89 3.31
N ALA A 123 -0.01 18.55 4.59
CA ALA A 123 1.00 18.09 5.53
C ALA A 123 1.67 16.80 5.04
N ARG A 124 0.92 15.86 4.45
CA ARG A 124 1.53 14.69 3.80
C ARG A 124 2.50 15.08 2.69
N ALA A 125 2.12 16.00 1.81
CA ALA A 125 2.97 16.47 0.73
C ALA A 125 4.24 17.14 1.26
N TYR A 126 4.11 18.01 2.27
CA TYR A 126 5.23 18.64 2.96
C TYR A 126 6.25 17.62 3.47
N TYR A 127 5.80 16.58 4.20
CA TYR A 127 6.73 15.58 4.73
C TYR A 127 7.38 14.70 3.65
N ILE A 128 6.70 14.48 2.52
CA ILE A 128 7.30 13.78 1.37
C ILE A 128 8.45 14.62 0.79
N ASP A 129 8.21 15.90 0.56
CA ASP A 129 9.21 16.82 0.01
C ASP A 129 10.38 16.98 0.96
N GLU A 130 10.10 17.25 2.24
CA GLU A 130 11.12 17.54 3.23
C GLU A 130 12.03 16.33 3.48
N ALA A 131 11.44 15.14 3.65
CA ALA A 131 12.21 13.93 3.87
C ALA A 131 13.07 13.56 2.65
N ALA A 132 12.55 13.75 1.44
CA ALA A 132 13.30 13.46 0.21
C ALA A 132 14.43 14.47 -0.02
N ASN A 133 14.16 15.76 0.19
CA ASN A 133 15.13 16.84 -0.05
C ASN A 133 16.26 16.83 0.99
N GLN A 134 15.94 16.54 2.25
CA GLN A 134 16.94 16.47 3.33
C GLN A 134 17.56 15.07 3.50
N GLY A 135 17.09 14.07 2.75
CA GLY A 135 17.56 12.70 2.88
C GLY A 135 17.28 12.09 4.26
N TRP A 136 16.15 12.45 4.88
CA TRP A 136 15.78 11.91 6.19
C TRP A 136 15.49 10.41 6.07
N SER A 137 16.08 9.64 6.97
CA SER A 137 15.66 8.25 7.19
C SER A 137 14.27 8.20 7.84
N SER A 138 13.58 7.07 7.73
CA SER A 138 12.27 6.88 8.36
C SER A 138 12.33 7.06 9.88
N ARG A 139 13.51 6.84 10.48
CA ARG A 139 13.75 7.01 11.92
C ARG A 139 13.86 8.48 12.34
N GLN A 140 14.32 9.34 11.44
CA GLN A 140 14.34 10.80 11.64
C GLN A 140 12.98 11.42 11.37
N LEU A 141 12.22 10.86 10.43
CA LEU A 141 10.87 11.31 10.10
C LEU A 141 9.84 10.98 11.19
N GLU A 142 9.99 9.82 11.85
CA GLU A 142 9.01 9.29 12.81
C GLU A 142 8.64 10.26 13.95
N PRO A 143 9.58 10.89 14.69
CA PRO A 143 9.23 11.80 15.77
C PRO A 143 8.41 13.00 15.31
N VAL A 144 8.74 13.55 14.13
CA VAL A 144 8.10 14.75 13.59
C VAL A 144 6.66 14.45 13.17
N VAL A 145 6.46 13.33 12.47
CA VAL A 145 5.12 12.87 12.07
C VAL A 145 4.29 12.48 13.29
N CYS A 146 4.87 11.80 14.27
CA CYS A 146 4.17 11.47 15.50
C CYS A 146 3.69 12.73 16.23
N LEU A 147 4.53 13.76 16.34
CA LEU A 147 4.16 15.02 16.98
C LEU A 147 2.96 15.69 16.29
N GLU A 148 2.94 15.74 14.95
CA GLU A 148 1.81 16.28 14.17
C GLU A 148 0.51 15.51 14.45
N VAL A 149 0.57 14.17 14.40
CA VAL A 149 -0.60 13.31 14.61
C VAL A 149 -1.16 13.45 16.03
N PHE A 150 -0.31 13.46 17.06
CA PHE A 150 -0.75 13.58 18.46
C PHE A 150 -1.11 15.02 18.86
N GLY A 151 -0.43 16.01 18.29
CA GLY A 151 -0.69 17.43 18.52
C GLY A 151 -2.07 17.85 18.03
N ARG A 152 -2.52 17.32 16.88
CA ARG A 152 -3.87 17.57 16.36
C ARG A 152 -4.98 16.78 17.06
N ALA A 153 -4.68 15.63 17.65
CA ALA A 153 -5.65 14.86 18.41
C ALA A 153 -6.02 15.49 19.77
N SER A 154 -5.29 16.51 20.20
CA SER A 154 -5.43 17.16 21.51
C SER A 154 -6.12 18.54 21.45
N LEU A 155 -6.66 18.94 20.29
CA LEU A 155 -7.37 20.20 20.04
C LEU A 155 -8.80 19.92 19.56
#